data_AF-A0A067CDD1-F1
#
_entry.id   AF-A0A067CDD1-F1
#
_cell.length_a   1.000
_cell.length_b   1.000
_cell.length_c   1.000
_cell.angle_alpha   90.00
_cell.angle_beta   90.00
_cell.angle_gamma   90.00
#
_symmetry.space_group_name_H-M   'P 1'
#
loop_
_entity.id
_entity.type
_entity.pdbx_description
1 polymer ?
#
loop_
_entity_poly.entity_id
_entity_poly.type
_entity_poly.pdbx_seq_one_letter_code
_entity_poly.pdbx_strand_id
1 'polypeptide(L)'
;MLTSFLLRTLALAPLLSAAYDGHATTLGPDDDAGNNATLGTCQLMKTLRNAVRFQVSLSAHQWARGANCGRCVQAQCSNCPSPLPITAQVTDRCSNCPAGDIDVSRPMFQALFGAPTGRRPLKWGFVDCPVEATLALCTKPRNTSLYTIFVQPTNTVSGVANMTIDGFKGRLSGKGSYFFKAPMPRNWSDVLINLTATNGEKITASVALRSGRCVTIPHQFQPTAVGSALIQASSSSLDSDDDIVVPTTTPRPVPY
;
A
#
# COMPACT_ATOMS: atom_id res chain seq x y z
N MET A 1 -13.74 56.19 15.36
CA MET A 1 -12.88 55.40 14.47
C MET A 1 -12.70 54.02 15.10
N LEU A 2 -13.53 53.03 14.74
CA LEU A 2 -13.39 51.64 15.20
C LEU A 2 -12.62 50.85 14.13
N THR A 3 -11.39 50.46 14.45
CA THR A 3 -10.59 49.55 13.61
C THR A 3 -10.99 48.11 13.90
N SER A 4 -11.70 47.50 12.96
CA SER A 4 -12.06 46.08 12.96
C SER A 4 -10.82 45.24 12.64
N PHE A 5 -10.26 44.54 13.64
CA PHE A 5 -9.21 43.55 13.42
C PHE A 5 -9.83 42.25 12.90
N LEU A 6 -9.64 41.99 11.60
CA LEU A 6 -9.87 40.68 11.00
C LEU A 6 -8.81 39.70 11.51
N LEU A 7 -9.17 38.83 12.45
CA LEU A 7 -8.36 37.66 12.79
C LEU A 7 -8.32 36.73 11.57
N ARG A 8 -7.18 36.71 10.87
CA ARG A 8 -6.89 35.66 9.88
C ARG A 8 -6.62 34.36 10.63
N THR A 9 -7.57 33.44 10.62
CA THR A 9 -7.32 32.05 10.99
C THR A 9 -6.35 31.44 9.97
N LEU A 10 -5.09 31.23 10.37
CA LEU A 10 -4.18 30.37 9.61
C LEU A 10 -4.75 28.95 9.66
N ALA A 11 -5.23 28.45 8.52
CA ALA A 11 -5.52 27.03 8.37
C ALA A 11 -4.20 26.27 8.52
N LEU A 12 -4.03 25.56 9.64
CA LEU A 12 -2.93 24.62 9.82
C LEU A 12 -3.13 23.51 8.78
N ALA A 13 -2.26 23.47 7.76
CA ALA A 13 -2.21 22.32 6.86
C ALA A 13 -1.85 21.09 7.72
N PRO A 14 -2.59 19.97 7.62
CA PRO A 14 -2.28 18.78 8.37
C PRO A 14 -0.86 18.32 8.01
N LEU A 15 0.02 18.25 9.01
CA LEU A 15 1.35 17.70 8.88
C LEU A 15 1.21 16.24 8.41
N LEU A 16 1.89 15.89 7.32
CA LEU A 16 2.03 14.50 6.88
C LEU A 16 2.57 13.66 8.06
N SER A 17 1.71 12.84 8.65
CA SER A 17 2.10 11.93 9.71
C SER A 17 2.94 10.81 9.09
N ALA A 18 4.25 10.85 9.34
CA ALA A 18 5.32 10.05 8.71
C ALA A 18 5.58 10.40 7.23
N ALA A 19 6.25 11.53 7.01
CA ALA A 19 6.83 11.86 5.72
C ALA A 19 8.13 11.09 5.50
N TYR A 20 8.21 10.32 4.42
CA TYR A 20 9.45 9.85 3.84
C TYR A 20 10.09 11.00 3.05
N ASP A 21 11.39 11.18 3.26
CA ASP A 21 12.23 12.02 2.42
C ASP A 21 12.89 11.15 1.35
N GLY A 22 12.76 11.55 0.08
CA GLY A 22 13.36 10.84 -1.03
C GLY A 22 13.31 11.63 -2.33
N HIS A 23 13.47 10.93 -3.44
CA HIS A 23 13.32 11.50 -4.78
C HIS A 23 12.14 10.86 -5.50
N ALA A 24 11.43 11.68 -6.27
CA ALA A 24 10.54 11.21 -7.31
C ALA A 24 11.32 11.06 -8.61
N THR A 25 11.12 9.93 -9.27
CA THR A 25 11.41 9.71 -10.69
C THR A 25 10.11 9.36 -11.42
N THR A 26 10.17 9.07 -12.71
CA THR A 26 8.98 8.75 -13.51
C THR A 26 8.94 7.29 -13.92
N LEU A 27 7.75 6.69 -13.82
CA LEU A 27 7.44 5.42 -14.49
C LEU A 27 7.80 5.54 -15.98
N GLY A 28 8.46 4.52 -16.53
CA GLY A 28 9.02 4.54 -17.87
C GLY A 28 7.96 4.77 -18.95
N PRO A 29 8.30 5.44 -20.07
CA PRO A 29 7.39 5.58 -21.22
C PRO A 29 6.96 4.23 -21.79
N ASP A 30 7.88 3.27 -21.76
CA ASP A 30 7.73 1.93 -22.32
C ASP A 30 7.13 0.93 -21.30
N ASP A 31 6.88 1.39 -20.08
CA ASP A 31 6.24 0.57 -19.07
C ASP A 31 4.73 0.63 -19.28
N ASP A 32 4.12 -0.48 -19.69
CA ASP A 32 2.66 -0.59 -19.77
C ASP A 32 1.99 -0.21 -18.43
N ALA A 33 2.70 -0.42 -17.31
CA ALA A 33 2.30 0.00 -15.97
C ALA A 33 2.24 1.54 -15.81
N GLY A 34 3.12 2.30 -16.44
CA GLY A 34 3.15 3.77 -16.37
C GLY A 34 1.89 4.44 -16.92
N ASN A 35 1.23 3.76 -17.88
CA ASN A 35 0.01 4.22 -18.54
C ASN A 35 -1.25 3.46 -18.09
N ASN A 36 -1.10 2.36 -17.34
CA ASN A 36 -2.21 1.57 -16.84
C ASN A 36 -1.97 1.06 -15.41
N ALA A 37 -2.73 1.63 -14.47
CA ALA A 37 -2.69 1.33 -13.05
C ALA A 37 -3.02 -0.13 -12.66
N THR A 38 -3.50 -0.96 -13.59
CA THR A 38 -3.75 -2.39 -13.35
C THR A 38 -2.56 -3.29 -13.68
N LEU A 39 -1.55 -2.80 -14.42
CA LEU A 39 -0.47 -3.62 -14.97
C LEU A 39 0.78 -3.70 -14.08
N GLY A 40 0.88 -2.87 -13.06
CA GLY A 40 1.95 -2.94 -12.08
C GLY A 40 1.96 -4.26 -11.30
N THR A 41 3.06 -4.51 -10.59
CA THR A 41 3.32 -5.70 -9.77
C THR A 41 2.18 -5.99 -8.78
N CYS A 42 1.45 -4.97 -8.31
CA CYS A 42 0.29 -5.17 -7.44
C CYS A 42 -0.85 -5.95 -8.10
N GLN A 43 -0.96 -5.96 -9.43
CA GLN A 43 -2.03 -6.62 -10.19
C GLN A 43 -3.42 -6.24 -9.68
N LEU A 44 -3.67 -4.94 -9.53
CA LEU A 44 -4.96 -4.44 -9.08
C LEU A 44 -6.03 -4.75 -10.13
N MET A 45 -7.03 -5.56 -9.77
CA MET A 45 -8.19 -5.85 -10.61
C MET A 45 -9.14 -4.65 -10.70
N LYS A 46 -9.07 -3.75 -9.72
CA LYS A 46 -9.82 -2.50 -9.67
C LYS A 46 -8.96 -1.41 -9.03
N THR A 47 -8.87 -0.26 -9.68
CA THR A 47 -8.09 0.89 -9.25
C THR A 47 -9.00 2.05 -8.85
N LEU A 48 -8.44 3.03 -8.16
CA LEU A 48 -9.13 4.29 -7.92
C LEU A 48 -9.24 5.09 -9.22
N ARG A 49 -10.29 5.90 -9.36
CA ARG A 49 -10.51 6.71 -10.57
C ARG A 49 -9.32 7.63 -10.88
N ASN A 50 -8.66 8.17 -9.87
CA ASN A 50 -7.50 9.03 -10.03
C ASN A 50 -6.21 8.28 -10.38
N ALA A 51 -6.13 6.96 -10.18
CA ALA A 51 -4.90 6.17 -10.39
C ALA A 51 -4.41 6.16 -11.84
N VAL A 52 -5.30 6.36 -12.81
CA VAL A 52 -4.93 6.52 -14.23
C VAL A 52 -4.01 7.73 -14.43
N ARG A 53 -4.17 8.79 -13.64
CA ARG A 53 -3.35 10.00 -13.71
C ARG A 53 -2.27 10.05 -12.63
N PHE A 54 -2.58 9.52 -11.45
CA PHE A 54 -1.78 9.64 -10.24
C PHE A 54 -1.60 8.27 -9.60
N GLN A 55 -0.57 7.57 -10.07
CA GLN A 55 -0.11 6.31 -9.51
C GLN A 55 1.37 6.39 -9.17
N VAL A 56 1.78 5.53 -8.23
CA VAL A 56 3.16 5.41 -7.78
C VAL A 56 3.60 3.96 -7.69
N SER A 57 4.89 3.75 -7.91
CA SER A 57 5.58 2.53 -7.51
C SER A 57 6.49 2.84 -6.32
N LEU A 58 6.54 1.91 -5.36
CA LEU A 58 7.33 2.06 -4.14
C LEU A 58 8.62 1.25 -4.24
N SER A 59 9.70 1.73 -3.59
CA SER A 59 10.90 0.92 -3.37
C SER A 59 10.56 -0.45 -2.77
N ALA A 60 11.44 -1.44 -2.94
CA ALA A 60 11.24 -2.76 -2.35
C ALA A 60 10.96 -2.73 -0.83
N HIS A 61 11.58 -1.78 -0.11
CA HIS A 61 11.40 -1.61 1.34
C HIS A 61 10.00 -1.07 1.66
N GLN A 62 9.62 0.06 1.07
CA GLN A 62 8.30 0.66 1.30
C GLN A 62 7.16 -0.13 0.64
N TRP A 63 7.42 -0.93 -0.38
CA TRP A 63 6.42 -1.81 -1.00
C TRP A 63 6.05 -3.00 -0.10
N ALA A 64 6.97 -3.42 0.79
CA ALA A 64 6.74 -4.38 1.86
C ALA A 64 6.11 -5.71 1.39
N ARG A 65 6.69 -6.33 0.35
CA ARG A 65 6.19 -7.59 -0.24
C ARG A 65 4.70 -7.54 -0.67
N GLY A 66 4.24 -6.36 -1.09
CA GLY A 66 2.87 -6.14 -1.58
C GLY A 66 1.88 -5.76 -0.49
N ALA A 67 2.30 -5.68 0.78
CA ALA A 67 1.43 -5.26 1.87
C ALA A 67 0.92 -3.82 1.71
N ASN A 68 1.63 -2.99 0.95
CA ASN A 68 1.27 -1.58 0.70
C ASN A 68 0.60 -1.33 -0.65
N CYS A 69 0.33 -2.37 -1.44
CA CYS A 69 -0.44 -2.26 -2.67
C CYS A 69 -1.85 -1.74 -2.41
N GLY A 70 -2.36 -0.93 -3.34
CA GLY A 70 -3.72 -0.37 -3.28
C GLY A 70 -3.90 0.79 -2.28
N ARG A 71 -2.97 0.97 -1.32
CA ARG A 71 -2.93 2.12 -0.41
C ARG A 71 -2.70 3.42 -1.19
N CYS A 72 -3.02 4.54 -0.56
CA CYS A 72 -2.75 5.87 -1.11
C CYS A 72 -1.55 6.51 -0.41
N VAL A 73 -0.80 7.28 -1.20
CA VAL A 73 0.22 8.19 -0.70
C VAL A 73 -0.16 9.61 -1.05
N GLN A 74 0.25 10.54 -0.22
CA GLN A 74 0.22 11.96 -0.51
C GLN A 74 1.64 12.45 -0.72
N ALA A 75 1.88 13.10 -1.85
CA ALA A 75 3.16 13.65 -2.23
C ALA A 75 3.09 15.18 -2.19
N GLN A 76 4.06 15.81 -1.54
CA GLN A 76 4.20 17.26 -1.50
C GLN A 76 5.66 17.65 -1.74
N CYS A 77 5.86 18.66 -2.56
CA CYS A 77 7.17 19.24 -2.79
C CYS A 77 7.20 20.67 -2.23
N SER A 78 8.22 20.96 -1.41
CA SER A 78 8.35 22.26 -0.72
C SER A 78 8.76 23.41 -1.65
N ASN A 79 9.48 23.10 -2.73
CA ASN A 79 10.08 24.07 -3.65
C ASN A 79 9.64 23.82 -5.10
N CYS A 80 8.34 23.57 -5.30
CA CYS A 80 7.78 23.21 -6.59
C CYS A 80 6.73 24.20 -7.08
N PRO A 81 6.48 24.28 -8.40
CA PRO A 81 5.44 25.13 -8.97
C PRO A 81 4.05 24.89 -8.36
N SER A 82 3.73 23.64 -8.01
CA SER A 82 2.54 23.29 -7.24
C SER A 82 2.90 23.02 -5.78
N PRO A 83 2.48 23.87 -4.83
CA PRO A 83 2.65 23.60 -3.40
C PRO A 83 1.57 22.64 -2.85
N LEU A 84 0.55 22.32 -3.65
CA LEU A 84 -0.58 21.49 -3.23
C LEU A 84 -0.19 20.01 -3.24
N PRO A 85 -0.57 19.27 -2.19
CA PRO A 85 -0.33 17.83 -2.13
C PRO A 85 -1.13 17.07 -3.19
N ILE A 86 -0.52 16.05 -3.79
CA ILE A 86 -1.17 15.15 -4.75
C ILE A 86 -1.32 13.77 -4.12
N THR A 87 -2.55 13.26 -4.09
CA THR A 87 -2.85 11.88 -3.66
C THR A 87 -2.77 10.93 -4.85
N ALA A 88 -2.01 9.85 -4.68
CA ALA A 88 -1.78 8.83 -5.69
C ALA A 88 -1.94 7.42 -5.12
N GLN A 89 -2.32 6.47 -5.97
CA GLN A 89 -2.47 5.06 -5.58
C GLN A 89 -1.17 4.28 -5.79
N VAL A 90 -0.83 3.40 -4.84
CA VAL A 90 0.28 2.45 -4.98
C VAL A 90 -0.14 1.30 -5.88
N THR A 91 0.44 1.23 -7.07
CA THR A 91 0.06 0.25 -8.12
C THR A 91 1.20 -0.71 -8.45
N ASP A 92 2.44 -0.39 -8.07
CA ASP A 92 3.61 -1.14 -8.50
C ASP A 92 4.76 -1.10 -7.48
N ARG A 93 5.81 -1.86 -7.78
CA ARG A 93 7.08 -1.95 -7.07
C ARG A 93 8.19 -1.42 -7.98
N CYS A 94 8.89 -0.38 -7.53
CA CYS A 94 10.18 0.00 -8.09
C CYS A 94 11.27 -0.90 -7.50
N SER A 95 11.77 -1.85 -8.30
CA SER A 95 12.74 -2.84 -7.79
C SER A 95 14.14 -2.28 -7.57
N ASN A 96 14.48 -1.18 -8.22
CA ASN A 96 15.78 -0.50 -8.17
C ASN A 96 15.75 0.85 -7.42
N CYS A 97 14.58 1.32 -6.95
CA CYS A 97 14.51 2.56 -6.18
C CYS A 97 15.17 2.38 -4.80
N PRO A 98 15.99 3.35 -4.36
CA PRO A 98 16.42 3.45 -2.97
C PRO A 98 15.22 3.53 -2.00
N ALA A 99 15.46 3.20 -0.74
CA ALA A 99 14.44 3.41 0.30
C ALA A 99 14.09 4.91 0.39
N GLY A 100 12.80 5.22 0.35
CA GLY A 100 12.28 6.60 0.36
C GLY A 100 12.03 7.18 -1.04
N ASP A 101 12.72 6.68 -2.07
CA ASP A 101 12.47 7.08 -3.47
C ASP A 101 11.20 6.37 -4.00
N ILE A 102 10.46 7.05 -4.88
CA ILE A 102 9.26 6.54 -5.56
C ILE A 102 9.30 6.90 -7.04
N ASP A 103 8.81 6.01 -7.90
CA ASP A 103 8.43 6.44 -9.26
C ASP A 103 6.98 6.87 -9.26
N VAL A 104 6.70 7.99 -9.91
CA VAL A 104 5.36 8.50 -10.11
C VAL A 104 5.00 8.47 -11.59
N SER A 105 3.71 8.37 -11.91
CA SER A 105 3.25 8.53 -13.29
C SER A 105 3.63 9.89 -13.89
N ARG A 106 3.83 9.96 -15.22
CA ARG A 106 4.18 11.21 -15.93
C ARG A 106 3.22 12.38 -15.65
N PRO A 107 1.88 12.20 -15.62
CA PRO A 107 0.98 13.29 -15.29
C PRO A 107 1.17 13.80 -13.85
N MET A 108 1.49 12.92 -12.91
CA MET A 108 1.83 13.31 -11.54
C MET A 108 3.14 14.09 -11.48
N PHE A 109 4.18 13.63 -12.18
CA PHE A 109 5.48 14.31 -12.22
C PHE A 109 5.37 15.71 -12.85
N GLN A 110 4.61 15.83 -13.95
CA GLN A 110 4.28 17.11 -14.57
C GLN A 110 3.54 18.05 -13.61
N ALA A 111 2.55 17.53 -12.87
CA ALA A 111 1.79 18.32 -11.90
C ALA A 111 2.65 18.78 -10.71
N LEU A 112 3.60 17.94 -10.25
CA LEU A 112 4.51 18.29 -9.16
C LEU A 112 5.60 19.27 -9.61
N PHE A 113 6.28 19.01 -10.73
CA PHE A 113 7.56 19.65 -11.05
C PHE A 113 7.54 20.55 -12.29
N GLY A 114 6.43 20.60 -13.03
CA GLY A 114 6.32 21.35 -14.28
C GLY A 114 7.11 20.76 -15.45
N ALA A 115 7.62 19.53 -15.32
CA ALA A 115 8.36 18.80 -16.35
C ALA A 115 7.79 17.38 -16.49
N PRO A 116 7.93 16.70 -17.65
CA PRO A 116 7.32 15.40 -17.85
C PRO A 116 8.12 14.25 -17.22
N THR A 117 9.42 14.42 -16.99
CA THR A 117 10.34 13.43 -16.42
C THR A 117 11.51 14.10 -15.69
N GLY A 118 12.25 13.32 -14.91
CA GLY A 118 13.46 13.76 -14.22
C GLY A 118 13.64 13.05 -12.88
N ARG A 119 14.56 13.55 -12.06
CA ARG A 119 14.75 13.13 -10.65
C ARG A 119 14.72 14.37 -9.76
N ARG A 120 13.75 14.44 -8.85
CA ARG A 120 13.53 15.65 -8.03
C ARG A 120 13.24 15.26 -6.57
N PRO A 121 13.70 16.05 -5.58
CA PRO A 121 13.41 15.77 -4.18
C PRO A 121 11.90 15.87 -3.91
N LEU A 122 11.39 14.98 -3.07
CA LEU A 122 9.98 14.88 -2.74
C LEU A 122 9.80 14.40 -1.29
N LYS A 123 8.81 14.97 -0.60
CA LYS A 123 8.29 14.41 0.65
C LYS A 123 6.97 13.71 0.37
N TRP A 124 6.77 12.54 0.94
CA TRP A 124 5.52 11.82 0.77
C TRP A 124 5.21 10.93 1.96
N GLY A 125 3.95 10.53 2.14
CA GLY A 125 3.54 9.66 3.24
C GLY A 125 2.26 8.91 2.89
N PHE A 126 1.97 7.83 3.61
CA PHE A 126 0.71 7.12 3.45
C PHE A 126 -0.45 7.96 3.98
N VAL A 127 -1.56 7.97 3.25
CA VAL A 127 -2.81 8.63 3.65
C VAL A 127 -3.99 7.71 3.37
N ASP A 128 -5.14 8.05 3.93
CA ASP A 128 -6.39 7.40 3.54
C ASP A 128 -6.72 7.72 2.07
N CYS A 129 -7.24 6.71 1.40
CA CYS A 129 -7.69 6.85 0.02
C CYS A 129 -9.03 7.58 -0.03
N PRO A 130 -9.20 8.55 -0.96
CA PRO A 130 -10.45 9.30 -1.13
C PRO A 130 -11.48 8.46 -1.90
N VAL A 131 -12.04 7.44 -1.24
CA VAL A 131 -13.07 6.57 -1.82
C VAL A 131 -14.45 6.98 -1.34
N GLU A 132 -15.37 7.20 -2.29
CA GLU A 132 -16.78 7.51 -1.98
C GLU A 132 -17.66 6.26 -1.98
N ALA A 133 -17.18 5.18 -2.61
CA ALA A 133 -17.93 3.94 -2.79
C ALA A 133 -17.52 2.87 -1.77
N THR A 134 -18.33 1.82 -1.68
CA THR A 134 -18.07 0.70 -0.78
C THR A 134 -16.89 -0.17 -1.23
N LEU A 135 -16.31 -0.91 -0.29
CA LEU A 135 -15.19 -1.81 -0.55
C LEU A 135 -15.60 -2.92 -1.54
N ALA A 136 -14.67 -3.34 -2.39
CA ALA A 136 -14.86 -4.48 -3.28
C ALA A 136 -13.83 -5.58 -3.06
N LEU A 137 -14.27 -6.83 -3.14
CA LEU A 137 -13.45 -8.03 -3.07
C LEU A 137 -13.35 -8.65 -4.47
N CYS A 138 -12.15 -8.69 -5.02
CA CYS A 138 -11.88 -9.23 -6.34
C CYS A 138 -11.28 -10.63 -6.23
N THR A 139 -11.85 -11.61 -6.93
CA THR A 139 -11.31 -12.96 -6.96
C THR A 139 -10.53 -13.18 -8.25
N LYS A 140 -9.28 -13.65 -8.15
CA LYS A 140 -8.48 -13.99 -9.33
C LYS A 140 -9.18 -15.07 -10.18
N PRO A 141 -9.08 -15.05 -11.51
CA PRO A 141 -9.64 -16.10 -12.35
C PRO A 141 -9.14 -17.52 -11.98
N ARG A 142 -10.06 -18.50 -12.00
CA ARG A 142 -9.82 -19.91 -11.63
C ARG A 142 -8.74 -20.63 -12.46
N ASN A 143 -8.36 -20.12 -13.63
CA ASN A 143 -7.27 -20.70 -14.43
C ASN A 143 -5.88 -20.56 -13.76
N THR A 144 -5.81 -20.08 -12.51
CA THR A 144 -4.58 -19.92 -11.73
C THR A 144 -4.41 -20.92 -10.58
N SER A 145 -5.47 -21.61 -10.12
CA SER A 145 -5.39 -22.71 -9.13
C SER A 145 -6.73 -23.43 -8.93
N LEU A 146 -6.68 -24.76 -8.73
CA LEU A 146 -7.86 -25.58 -8.38
C LEU A 146 -8.15 -25.60 -6.87
N TYR A 147 -7.14 -25.45 -6.02
CA TYR A 147 -7.23 -25.67 -4.56
C TYR A 147 -7.04 -24.39 -3.73
N THR A 148 -6.64 -23.29 -4.36
CA THR A 148 -6.35 -22.03 -3.69
C THR A 148 -7.24 -20.94 -4.28
N ILE A 149 -7.89 -20.18 -3.42
CA ILE A 149 -8.54 -18.93 -3.80
C ILE A 149 -7.57 -17.77 -3.58
N PHE A 150 -7.63 -16.77 -4.46
CA PHE A 150 -6.88 -15.54 -4.37
C PHE A 150 -7.86 -14.37 -4.34
N VAL A 151 -7.94 -13.67 -3.21
CA VAL A 151 -8.87 -12.57 -2.99
C VAL A 151 -8.08 -11.28 -2.77
N GLN A 152 -8.46 -10.23 -3.49
CA GLN A 152 -7.88 -8.91 -3.39
C GLN A 152 -8.94 -7.93 -2.86
N PRO A 153 -8.70 -7.27 -1.72
CA PRO A 153 -9.52 -6.13 -1.34
C PRO A 153 -9.13 -4.91 -2.21
N THR A 154 -10.12 -4.15 -2.66
CA THR A 154 -9.93 -2.97 -3.50
C THR A 154 -10.92 -1.88 -3.07
N ASN A 155 -10.65 -0.64 -3.49
CA ASN A 155 -11.48 0.52 -3.15
C ASN A 155 -11.66 0.68 -1.63
N THR A 156 -10.56 0.63 -0.88
CA THR A 156 -10.55 0.72 0.59
C THR A 156 -10.07 2.10 1.03
N VAL A 157 -10.68 2.67 2.08
CA VAL A 157 -10.19 3.93 2.69
C VAL A 157 -8.80 3.72 3.28
N SER A 158 -8.67 2.74 4.17
CA SER A 158 -7.40 2.35 4.78
C SER A 158 -6.80 1.12 4.07
N GLY A 159 -5.50 0.90 4.22
CA GLY A 159 -4.86 -0.32 3.70
C GLY A 159 -5.36 -1.56 4.44
N VAL A 160 -5.39 -2.72 3.79
CA VAL A 160 -5.73 -4.00 4.46
C VAL A 160 -4.46 -4.70 4.93
N ALA A 161 -4.28 -4.78 6.25
CA ALA A 161 -3.16 -5.45 6.89
C ALA A 161 -3.28 -6.98 6.83
N ASN A 162 -4.48 -7.52 7.02
CA ASN A 162 -4.73 -8.94 6.88
C ASN A 162 -6.20 -9.25 6.52
N MET A 163 -6.41 -10.48 6.04
CA MET A 163 -7.72 -11.01 5.68
C MET A 163 -7.81 -12.47 6.13
N THR A 164 -8.97 -12.91 6.63
CA THR A 164 -9.34 -14.33 6.70
C THR A 164 -10.40 -14.64 5.66
N ILE A 165 -10.29 -15.78 5.02
CA ILE A 165 -11.22 -16.26 3.99
C ILE A 165 -11.75 -17.61 4.45
N ASP A 166 -13.04 -17.68 4.79
CA ASP A 166 -13.71 -18.88 5.32
C ASP A 166 -12.95 -19.51 6.50
N GLY A 167 -12.56 -18.67 7.46
CA GLY A 167 -11.78 -19.07 8.64
C GLY A 167 -10.27 -19.26 8.41
N PHE A 168 -9.80 -19.33 7.17
CA PHE A 168 -8.38 -19.47 6.87
C PHE A 168 -7.66 -18.12 6.80
N LYS A 169 -6.51 -18.00 7.47
CA LYS A 169 -5.66 -16.81 7.38
C LYS A 169 -5.12 -16.64 5.96
N GLY A 170 -5.53 -15.57 5.30
CA GLY A 170 -5.04 -15.18 3.98
C GLY A 170 -3.56 -14.80 4.05
N ARG A 171 -2.78 -15.28 3.08
CA ARG A 171 -1.35 -14.96 2.96
C ARG A 171 -1.11 -14.17 1.69
N LEU A 172 -0.39 -13.05 1.77
CA LEU A 172 0.05 -12.36 0.56
C LEU A 172 1.04 -13.25 -0.22
N SER A 173 1.02 -13.11 -1.54
CA SER A 173 2.03 -13.73 -2.40
C SER A 173 3.39 -13.06 -2.13
N GLY A 174 4.33 -13.79 -1.52
CA GLY A 174 5.64 -13.24 -1.16
C GLY A 174 6.51 -12.76 -2.34
N LYS A 175 6.05 -12.96 -3.59
CA LYS A 175 6.78 -12.62 -4.82
C LYS A 175 6.12 -11.58 -5.74
N GLY A 176 4.99 -10.95 -5.41
CA GLY A 176 4.55 -9.85 -6.30
C GLY A 176 3.16 -9.30 -6.16
N SER A 177 2.11 -10.12 -6.17
CA SER A 177 0.76 -9.58 -6.37
C SER A 177 -0.03 -9.36 -5.09
N TYR A 178 -0.89 -8.34 -5.11
CA TYR A 178 -1.76 -8.00 -3.98
C TYR A 178 -2.99 -8.89 -3.95
N PHE A 179 -2.78 -10.18 -3.67
CA PHE A 179 -3.84 -11.15 -3.42
C PHE A 179 -3.54 -11.92 -2.15
N PHE A 180 -4.54 -12.01 -1.28
CA PHE A 180 -4.54 -12.91 -0.15
C PHE A 180 -4.95 -14.29 -0.64
N LYS A 181 -4.04 -15.25 -0.51
CA LYS A 181 -4.29 -16.64 -0.86
C LYS A 181 -4.75 -17.43 0.36
N ALA A 182 -5.74 -18.29 0.17
CA ALA A 182 -6.27 -19.21 1.17
C ALA A 182 -6.74 -20.51 0.48
N PRO A 183 -6.96 -21.60 1.25
CA PRO A 183 -7.66 -22.77 0.73
C PRO A 183 -8.99 -22.41 0.07
N MET A 184 -9.35 -23.16 -0.97
CA MET A 184 -10.61 -22.94 -1.68
C MET A 184 -11.82 -23.19 -0.75
N PRO A 185 -12.75 -22.21 -0.60
CA PRO A 185 -13.98 -22.43 0.15
C PRO A 185 -14.85 -23.51 -0.51
N ARG A 186 -15.58 -24.28 0.29
CA ARG A 186 -16.55 -25.27 -0.22
C ARG A 186 -17.80 -24.61 -0.80
N ASN A 187 -18.28 -23.54 -0.16
CA ASN A 187 -19.43 -22.76 -0.60
C ASN A 187 -18.96 -21.38 -1.09
N TRP A 188 -19.21 -21.06 -2.36
CA TRP A 188 -18.84 -19.77 -2.96
C TRP A 188 -19.92 -18.72 -2.88
N SER A 189 -21.15 -19.10 -2.54
CA SER A 189 -22.28 -18.18 -2.44
C SER A 189 -22.33 -17.45 -1.10
N ASP A 190 -21.59 -17.94 -0.10
CA ASP A 190 -21.61 -17.44 1.26
C ASP A 190 -20.24 -17.65 1.92
N VAL A 191 -19.26 -16.82 1.54
CA VAL A 191 -17.90 -16.88 2.06
C VAL A 191 -17.74 -15.85 3.16
N LEU A 192 -17.40 -16.29 4.37
CA LEU A 192 -17.10 -15.40 5.48
C LEU A 192 -15.72 -14.73 5.29
N ILE A 193 -15.72 -13.41 5.21
CA ILE A 193 -14.52 -12.58 5.08
C ILE A 193 -14.38 -11.72 6.34
N ASN A 194 -13.20 -11.75 6.95
CA ASN A 194 -12.80 -10.77 7.96
C ASN A 194 -11.59 -9.99 7.43
N LEU A 195 -11.68 -8.67 7.45
CA LEU A 195 -10.61 -7.75 7.06
C LEU A 195 -10.13 -7.02 8.31
N THR A 196 -8.82 -6.83 8.43
CA THR A 196 -8.23 -5.89 9.38
C THR A 196 -7.47 -4.82 8.61
N ALA A 197 -7.85 -3.56 8.80
CA ALA A 197 -7.16 -2.42 8.22
C ALA A 197 -5.82 -2.13 8.92
N THR A 198 -4.97 -1.32 8.28
CA THR A 198 -3.68 -0.90 8.83
C THR A 198 -3.80 -0.03 10.06
N ASN A 199 -4.96 0.61 10.28
CA ASN A 199 -5.29 1.35 11.50
C ASN A 199 -5.93 0.47 12.60
N GLY A 200 -6.07 -0.84 12.37
CA GLY A 200 -6.67 -1.79 13.31
C GLY A 200 -8.18 -1.98 13.20
N GLU A 201 -8.88 -1.17 12.40
CA GLU A 201 -10.32 -1.33 12.16
C GLU A 201 -10.62 -2.69 11.51
N LYS A 202 -11.77 -3.28 11.84
CA LYS A 202 -12.17 -4.59 11.33
C LYS A 202 -13.51 -4.53 10.62
N ILE A 203 -13.60 -5.25 9.50
CA ILE A 203 -14.85 -5.47 8.77
C ILE A 203 -15.08 -6.97 8.66
N THR A 204 -16.28 -7.41 8.98
CA THR A 204 -16.73 -8.79 8.75
C THR A 204 -17.91 -8.74 7.78
N ALA A 205 -17.87 -9.58 6.75
CA ALA A 205 -18.95 -9.69 5.78
C ALA A 205 -19.04 -11.12 5.25
N SER A 206 -20.27 -11.58 4.97
CA SER A 206 -20.48 -12.76 4.14
C SER A 206 -20.75 -12.34 2.70
N VAL A 207 -20.10 -13.00 1.74
CA VAL A 207 -20.11 -12.57 0.35
C VAL A 207 -20.10 -13.73 -0.63
N ALA A 208 -20.86 -13.58 -1.71
CA ALA A 208 -20.88 -14.50 -2.84
C ALA A 208 -19.70 -14.19 -3.78
N LEU A 209 -18.56 -14.87 -3.61
CA LEU A 209 -17.38 -14.68 -4.45
C LEU A 209 -17.59 -15.27 -5.86
N ARG A 210 -16.94 -14.66 -6.86
CA ARG A 210 -17.04 -15.07 -8.27
C ARG A 210 -15.68 -14.97 -8.94
N SER A 211 -15.22 -16.08 -9.50
CA SER A 211 -13.95 -16.16 -10.23
C SER A 211 -13.83 -15.06 -11.28
N GLY A 212 -12.73 -14.30 -11.25
CA GLY A 212 -12.43 -13.24 -12.20
C GLY A 212 -13.30 -11.99 -12.07
N ARG A 213 -14.06 -11.85 -10.98
CA ARG A 213 -14.96 -10.71 -10.76
C ARG A 213 -14.66 -10.03 -9.43
N CYS A 214 -15.01 -8.75 -9.37
CA CYS A 214 -15.07 -7.98 -8.15
C CYS A 214 -16.52 -7.89 -7.67
N VAL A 215 -16.74 -8.14 -6.39
CA VAL A 215 -18.05 -8.02 -5.73
C VAL A 215 -17.94 -6.96 -4.63
N THR A 216 -18.88 -6.02 -4.61
CA THR A 216 -18.94 -5.00 -3.56
C THR A 216 -19.59 -5.58 -2.31
N ILE A 217 -19.09 -5.19 -1.14
CA ILE A 217 -19.75 -5.41 0.14
C ILE A 217 -20.32 -4.07 0.63
N PRO A 218 -21.41 -4.03 1.40
CA PRO A 218 -22.02 -2.78 1.87
C PRO A 218 -21.28 -2.18 3.08
N HIS A 219 -19.94 -2.25 3.08
CA HIS A 219 -19.08 -1.78 4.17
C HIS A 219 -17.87 -1.02 3.62
N GLN A 220 -17.32 -0.14 4.44
CA GLN A 220 -16.10 0.61 4.19
C GLN A 220 -15.42 0.93 5.51
N PHE A 221 -14.08 1.01 5.51
CA PHE A 221 -13.33 1.48 6.68
C PHE A 221 -13.61 2.96 6.92
N GLN A 222 -13.62 3.39 8.18
CA GLN A 222 -13.78 4.79 8.52
C GLN A 222 -12.53 5.59 8.13
N PRO A 223 -12.70 6.81 7.58
CA PRO A 223 -11.61 7.75 7.46
C PRO A 223 -10.98 8.01 8.83
N THR A 224 -9.66 7.99 8.88
CA THR A 224 -8.89 8.37 10.06
C THR A 224 -9.19 9.83 10.35
N ALA A 225 -9.72 10.12 11.55
CA ALA A 225 -9.98 11.49 11.96
C ALA A 225 -8.69 12.30 11.90
N VAL A 226 -8.74 13.44 11.21
CA VAL A 226 -7.62 14.40 11.12
C VAL A 226 -7.37 14.95 12.54
N GLY A 227 -6.45 14.31 13.27
CA GLY A 227 -6.14 14.64 14.67
C GLY A 227 -5.90 13.46 15.62
N SER A 228 -6.17 12.22 15.21
CA SER A 228 -6.01 11.03 16.08
C SER A 228 -4.94 10.04 15.60
N ALA A 229 -3.86 10.53 14.99
CA ALA A 229 -2.66 9.72 14.76
C ALA A 229 -1.93 9.51 16.11
N LEU A 230 -2.45 8.60 16.95
CA LEU A 230 -1.65 8.04 18.03
C LEU A 230 -0.60 7.11 17.42
N ILE A 231 0.64 7.44 17.75
CA ILE A 231 1.88 6.87 17.26
C ILE A 231 1.94 5.37 17.58
N GLN A 232 2.10 4.54 16.56
CA GLN A 232 2.74 3.23 16.70
C GLN A 232 3.94 3.19 15.78
N ALA A 233 5.06 3.72 16.29
CA ALA A 233 6.37 3.36 15.81
C ALA A 233 6.58 1.88 16.19
N SER A 234 6.55 0.98 15.21
CA SER A 234 7.02 -0.38 15.42
C SER A 234 8.53 -0.34 15.58
N SER A 235 8.99 -0.20 16.83
CA SER A 235 10.36 -0.55 17.20
C SER A 235 10.48 -2.07 17.05
N SER A 236 11.10 -2.51 15.96
CA SER A 236 11.59 -3.87 15.83
C SER A 236 12.69 -4.10 16.87
N SER A 237 12.34 -4.67 18.02
CA SER A 237 13.30 -5.37 18.85
C SER A 237 13.78 -6.57 18.05
N LEU A 238 15.00 -6.47 17.54
CA LEU A 238 15.77 -7.61 17.06
C LEU A 238 16.05 -8.46 18.30
N ASP A 239 15.29 -9.55 18.43
CA ASP A 239 15.64 -10.66 19.31
C ASP A 239 16.89 -11.32 18.69
N SER A 240 18.03 -11.12 19.34
CA SER A 240 19.29 -11.77 19.01
C SER A 240 19.41 -13.03 19.86
N ASP A 241 18.82 -14.13 19.38
CA ASP A 241 19.26 -15.46 19.77
C ASP A 241 20.51 -15.80 18.93
N ASP A 242 21.68 -15.39 19.43
CA ASP A 242 22.97 -15.88 18.98
C ASP A 242 23.57 -16.69 20.13
N ASP A 243 23.33 -18.00 20.07
CA ASP A 243 23.83 -18.99 21.00
C ASP A 243 25.34 -19.17 20.75
N ILE A 244 26.16 -18.65 21.67
CA ILE A 244 27.62 -18.79 21.61
C ILE A 244 27.98 -20.25 21.90
N VAL A 245 28.18 -21.04 20.83
CA VAL A 245 28.86 -22.34 20.94
C VAL A 245 30.38 -22.11 20.92
N VAL A 246 30.99 -22.22 22.09
CA VAL A 246 32.45 -22.26 22.28
C VAL A 246 33.01 -23.55 21.67
N PRO A 247 34.03 -23.51 20.79
CA PRO A 247 34.67 -24.73 20.30
C PRO A 247 35.63 -25.29 21.36
N THR A 248 35.28 -26.44 21.94
CA THR A 248 36.19 -27.23 22.78
C THR A 248 37.23 -27.93 21.91
N THR A 249 38.50 -27.58 22.06
CA THR A 249 39.63 -28.26 21.42
C THR A 249 39.94 -29.58 22.12
N THR A 250 39.74 -30.70 21.42
CA THR A 250 40.19 -32.02 21.86
C THR A 250 41.67 -32.22 21.51
N PRO A 251 42.55 -32.67 22.44
CA PRO A 251 43.94 -32.97 22.11
C PRO A 251 44.06 -34.27 21.29
N ARG A 252 44.89 -34.23 20.25
CA ARG A 252 45.24 -35.37 19.39
C ARG A 252 46.24 -36.30 20.11
N PRO A 253 46.04 -37.62 20.17
CA PRO A 253 47.05 -38.55 20.69
C PRO A 253 48.24 -38.69 19.74
N VAL A 254 49.44 -38.71 20.31
CA VAL A 254 50.72 -38.97 19.63
C VAL A 254 50.92 -40.49 19.52
N PRO A 255 51.24 -41.05 18.34
CA PRO A 255 51.63 -42.46 18.24
C PRO A 255 53.13 -42.65 18.53
N TYR A 256 53.43 -43.66 19.35
CA TYR A 256 54.66 -44.46 19.26
C TYR A 256 54.35 -45.72 18.44
#